data_AF-A0A395H1A6-F1
#
_entry.id   AF-A0A395H1A6-F1
#
_cell.length_a   1.000
_cell.length_b   1.000
_cell.length_c   1.000
_cell.angle_alpha   90.00
_cell.angle_beta   90.00
_cell.angle_gamma   90.00
#
_symmetry.space_group_name_H-M   'P 1'
#
loop_
_entity.id
_entity.type
_entity.pdbx_description
1 polymer ?
#
loop_
_entity_poly.entity_id
_entity_poly.type
_entity_poly.pdbx_seq_one_letter_code
_entity_poly.pdbx_strand_id
1 'polypeptide(L)'
;MSPRKKDVLSAATATADSSVDTVEKSTRKLRQKARVERIHPIVRFSLAVFSSLALSSALFSLTTGITLGELGSVSKHLETWWEVGGLMAWKAVEVGLAWILGFDGRDVLSFTFLTHLPTYSLLSTFYGLRPTTTLTSYFITLASTTIPFVLLRNPTPVHSHTTAIPNRSILQDRPTTIYTTIGATAIFTVTLYLSYATTWLPTKLVTHFQDLPDITAVHAGPAGLPVVFLTLLPAGLAARDFLFASSTGASSSSKDTKKEKTSTEGEYLACTVYRKTWGALTKKTQVLISRTALLAGMLFVNTVIQVAGTVNRVDVEGAMAWGTVWSIAALVTGAMFGWIEAVDGV
;
A
#
# COMPACT_ATOMS: atom_id res chain seq x y z
N MET A 1 -39.72 8.22 -44.59
CA MET A 1 -39.42 7.58 -43.29
C MET A 1 -38.40 8.43 -42.55
N SER A 2 -38.76 9.02 -41.41
CA SER A 2 -37.89 9.89 -40.61
C SER A 2 -37.92 9.39 -39.16
N PRO A 3 -36.79 9.03 -38.52
CA PRO A 3 -36.81 8.50 -37.18
C PRO A 3 -36.80 9.61 -36.12
N ARG A 4 -37.67 9.43 -35.11
CA ARG A 4 -37.45 9.70 -33.67
C ARG A 4 -37.13 11.14 -33.21
N LYS A 5 -38.20 11.92 -32.97
CA LYS A 5 -38.21 13.01 -31.97
C LYS A 5 -38.29 12.51 -30.50
N LYS A 6 -38.77 11.29 -30.26
CA LYS A 6 -38.96 10.73 -28.90
C LYS A 6 -37.65 10.29 -28.23
N ASP A 7 -36.63 9.90 -28.99
CA ASP A 7 -35.35 9.45 -28.41
C ASP A 7 -34.47 10.61 -27.94
N VAL A 8 -34.56 11.77 -28.60
CA VAL A 8 -33.75 12.94 -28.24
C VAL A 8 -34.21 13.55 -26.92
N LEU A 9 -35.52 13.52 -26.64
CA LEU A 9 -36.08 13.94 -25.35
C LEU A 9 -35.70 12.98 -24.23
N SER A 10 -35.76 11.66 -24.44
CA SER A 10 -35.33 10.69 -23.43
C SER A 10 -33.83 10.75 -23.13
N ALA A 11 -32.99 11.05 -24.13
CA ALA A 11 -31.55 11.27 -23.94
C ALA A 11 -31.25 12.61 -23.23
N ALA A 12 -32.02 13.66 -23.51
CA ALA A 12 -31.91 14.96 -22.83
C ALA A 12 -32.38 14.88 -21.36
N THR A 13 -33.43 14.11 -21.05
CA THR A 13 -33.89 13.92 -19.68
C THR A 13 -32.92 13.02 -18.89
N ALA A 14 -32.38 11.97 -19.49
CA ALA A 14 -31.36 11.12 -18.84
C ALA A 14 -30.02 11.86 -18.58
N THR A 15 -29.64 12.78 -19.47
CA THR A 15 -28.46 13.64 -19.28
C THR A 15 -28.71 14.75 -18.25
N ALA A 16 -29.93 15.30 -18.17
CA ALA A 16 -30.33 16.24 -17.13
C ALA A 16 -30.36 15.56 -15.74
N ASP A 17 -30.98 14.40 -15.61
CA ASP A 17 -31.08 13.67 -14.33
C ASP A 17 -29.69 13.22 -13.83
N SER A 18 -28.82 12.74 -14.73
CA SER A 18 -27.42 12.43 -14.36
C SER A 18 -26.61 13.67 -13.97
N SER A 19 -26.90 14.83 -14.55
CA SER A 19 -26.25 16.09 -14.17
C SER A 19 -26.72 16.58 -12.79
N VAL A 20 -28.00 16.47 -12.47
CA VAL A 20 -28.59 16.84 -11.16
C VAL A 20 -28.08 15.92 -10.07
N ASP A 21 -28.05 14.60 -10.30
CA ASP A 21 -27.47 13.62 -9.36
C ASP A 21 -25.97 13.87 -9.09
N THR A 22 -25.24 14.31 -10.12
CA THR A 22 -23.80 14.61 -10.00
C THR A 22 -23.58 15.89 -9.19
N VAL A 23 -24.42 16.91 -9.39
CA VAL A 23 -24.40 18.16 -8.61
C VAL A 23 -24.80 17.92 -7.16
N GLU A 24 -25.80 17.08 -6.88
CA GLU A 24 -26.21 16.76 -5.51
C GLU A 24 -25.14 15.93 -4.77
N LYS A 25 -24.52 14.95 -5.44
CA LYS A 25 -23.37 14.21 -4.87
C LYS A 25 -22.19 15.13 -4.60
N SER A 26 -21.94 16.11 -5.46
CA SER A 26 -20.87 17.10 -5.29
C SER A 26 -21.13 18.02 -4.10
N THR A 27 -22.36 18.55 -3.95
CA THR A 27 -22.73 19.42 -2.83
C THR A 27 -22.73 18.69 -1.48
N ARG A 28 -23.19 17.43 -1.43
CA ARG A 28 -23.06 16.58 -0.23
C ARG A 28 -21.60 16.33 0.15
N LYS A 29 -20.72 16.05 -0.82
CA LYS A 29 -19.27 15.88 -0.58
C LYS A 29 -18.62 17.16 -0.06
N LEU A 30 -18.98 18.32 -0.61
CA LEU A 30 -18.47 19.62 -0.15
C LEU A 30 -18.93 19.94 1.28
N ARG A 31 -20.19 19.65 1.61
CA ARG A 31 -20.74 19.84 2.96
C ARG A 31 -20.08 18.89 3.97
N GLN A 32 -19.81 17.65 3.57
CA GLN A 32 -19.07 16.68 4.38
C GLN A 32 -17.62 17.13 4.60
N LYS A 33 -16.94 17.59 3.54
CA LYS A 33 -15.59 18.17 3.62
C LYS A 33 -15.52 19.33 4.60
N ALA A 34 -16.44 20.27 4.53
CA ALA A 34 -16.52 21.41 5.45
C ALA A 34 -16.80 21.00 6.91
N ARG A 35 -17.58 19.93 7.13
CA ARG A 35 -17.84 19.39 8.47
C ARG A 35 -16.62 18.70 9.05
N VAL A 36 -15.92 17.89 8.25
CA VAL A 36 -14.69 17.22 8.66
C VAL A 36 -13.62 18.26 8.97
N GLU A 37 -13.49 19.30 8.13
CA GLU A 37 -12.52 20.39 8.31
C GLU A 37 -12.70 21.20 9.60
N ARG A 38 -13.89 21.17 10.21
CA ARG A 38 -14.19 21.86 11.47
C ARG A 38 -13.64 21.13 12.71
N ILE A 39 -13.32 19.84 12.61
CA ILE A 39 -12.82 19.05 13.75
C ILE A 39 -11.31 19.30 13.94
N HIS A 40 -10.83 19.49 15.17
CA HIS A 40 -9.40 19.69 15.42
C HIS A 40 -8.56 18.48 14.91
N PRO A 41 -7.40 18.69 14.24
CA PRO A 41 -6.63 17.61 13.61
C PRO A 41 -6.22 16.48 14.57
N ILE A 42 -5.92 16.81 15.83
CA ILE A 42 -5.58 15.83 16.87
C ILE A 42 -6.77 14.90 17.17
N VAL A 43 -7.98 15.45 17.23
CA VAL A 43 -9.20 14.68 17.50
C VAL A 43 -9.51 13.75 16.33
N ARG A 44 -9.24 14.18 15.09
CA ARG A 44 -9.40 13.31 13.91
C ARG A 44 -8.41 12.15 13.95
N PHE A 45 -7.18 12.40 14.38
CA PHE A 45 -6.17 11.36 14.53
C PHE A 45 -6.59 10.32 15.58
N SER A 46 -6.95 10.76 16.78
CA SER A 46 -7.38 9.84 17.84
C SER A 46 -8.63 9.05 17.42
N LEU A 47 -9.58 9.71 16.73
CA LEU A 47 -10.77 9.07 16.20
C LEU A 47 -10.43 8.04 15.10
N ALA A 48 -9.45 8.32 14.24
CA ALA A 48 -8.99 7.39 13.22
C ALA A 48 -8.37 6.13 13.83
N VAL A 49 -7.50 6.30 14.83
CA VAL A 49 -6.90 5.17 15.57
C VAL A 49 -7.99 4.36 16.27
N PHE A 50 -8.83 5.01 17.09
CA PHE A 50 -9.90 4.31 17.82
C PHE A 50 -10.89 3.60 16.89
N SER A 51 -11.31 4.26 15.80
CA SER A 51 -12.23 3.63 14.84
C SER A 51 -11.58 2.47 14.09
N SER A 52 -10.28 2.54 13.77
CA SER A 52 -9.57 1.41 13.16
C SER A 52 -9.53 0.20 14.09
N LEU A 53 -9.25 0.41 15.37
CA LEU A 53 -9.20 -0.66 16.38
C LEU A 53 -10.58 -1.24 16.67
N ALA A 54 -11.59 -0.38 16.86
CA ALA A 54 -12.96 -0.80 17.11
C ALA A 54 -13.53 -1.58 15.91
N LEU A 55 -13.25 -1.12 14.69
CA LEU A 55 -13.70 -1.77 13.46
C LEU A 55 -12.98 -3.11 13.28
N SER A 56 -11.67 -3.17 13.51
CA SER A 56 -10.90 -4.42 13.50
C SER A 56 -11.49 -5.42 14.50
N SER A 57 -11.71 -5.02 15.75
CA SER A 57 -12.33 -5.87 16.78
C SER A 57 -13.70 -6.36 16.35
N ALA A 58 -14.58 -5.49 15.87
CA ALA A 58 -15.94 -5.87 15.48
C ALA A 58 -15.94 -6.88 14.30
N LEU A 59 -15.14 -6.64 13.26
CA LEU A 59 -15.07 -7.54 12.11
C LEU A 59 -14.42 -8.89 12.48
N PHE A 60 -13.37 -8.89 13.30
CA PHE A 60 -12.79 -10.13 13.78
C PHE A 60 -13.77 -10.91 14.66
N SER A 61 -14.50 -10.24 15.58
CA SER A 61 -15.57 -10.85 16.37
C SER A 61 -16.63 -11.52 15.50
N LEU A 62 -17.10 -10.85 14.44
CA LEU A 62 -18.10 -11.40 13.51
C LEU A 62 -17.58 -12.60 12.72
N THR A 63 -16.28 -12.67 12.47
CA THR A 63 -15.69 -13.72 11.62
C THR A 63 -15.11 -14.88 12.43
N THR A 64 -15.12 -14.79 13.76
CA THR A 64 -14.59 -15.83 14.67
C THR A 64 -15.12 -17.22 14.36
N GLY A 65 -16.41 -17.38 14.04
CA GLY A 65 -16.98 -18.68 13.68
C GLY A 65 -16.34 -19.37 12.48
N ILE A 66 -15.67 -18.61 11.60
CA ILE A 66 -15.01 -19.10 10.38
C ILE A 66 -13.47 -19.13 10.54
N THR A 67 -12.89 -18.20 11.31
CA THR A 67 -11.44 -17.99 11.37
C THR A 67 -10.74 -18.58 12.60
N LEU A 68 -11.45 -18.76 13.73
CA LEU A 68 -10.82 -19.03 15.03
C LEU A 68 -10.11 -20.40 15.10
N GLY A 69 -10.65 -21.41 14.42
CA GLY A 69 -10.08 -22.77 14.44
C GLY A 69 -8.76 -22.91 13.67
N GLU A 70 -8.56 -22.13 12.60
CA GLU A 70 -7.37 -22.24 11.74
C GLU A 70 -6.31 -21.19 12.06
N LEU A 71 -6.70 -19.94 12.40
CA LEU A 71 -5.72 -18.97 12.90
C LEU A 71 -5.18 -19.40 14.27
N GLY A 72 -6.01 -20.00 15.13
CA GLY A 72 -5.59 -20.45 16.45
C GLY A 72 -4.57 -21.59 16.44
N SER A 73 -4.52 -22.41 15.38
CA SER A 73 -3.55 -23.51 15.26
C SER A 73 -2.17 -23.05 14.79
N VAL A 74 -2.11 -21.97 14.00
CA VAL A 74 -0.86 -21.38 13.47
C VAL A 74 -0.37 -20.22 14.34
N SER A 75 -1.30 -19.52 14.99
CA SER A 75 -0.98 -18.41 15.87
C SER A 75 -0.27 -18.92 17.11
N LYS A 76 0.81 -18.25 17.48
CA LYS A 76 1.39 -18.36 18.82
C LYS A 76 0.26 -18.14 19.82
N HIS A 77 0.13 -19.01 20.83
CA HIS A 77 -0.78 -18.73 21.93
C HIS A 77 -0.22 -17.53 22.68
N LEU A 78 -0.81 -16.35 22.44
CA LEU A 78 -0.43 -15.10 23.10
C LEU A 78 -0.94 -15.13 24.54
N GLU A 79 -0.36 -16.00 25.36
CA GLU A 79 -0.63 -16.13 26.81
C GLU A 79 -0.17 -14.85 27.55
N THR A 80 0.76 -14.10 26.96
CA THR A 80 1.35 -12.91 27.58
C THR A 80 0.66 -11.64 27.06
N TRP A 81 -0.03 -10.91 27.94
CA TRP A 81 -0.66 -9.62 27.65
C TRP A 81 0.26 -8.61 26.96
N TRP A 82 1.57 -8.71 27.19
CA TRP A 82 2.58 -7.87 26.55
C TRP A 82 2.70 -8.10 25.04
N GLU A 83 2.53 -9.33 24.56
CA GLU A 83 2.60 -9.66 23.13
C GLU A 83 1.36 -9.11 22.39
N VAL A 84 0.17 -9.26 23.00
CA VAL A 84 -1.08 -8.68 22.47
C VAL A 84 -1.00 -7.14 22.49
N GLY A 85 -0.51 -6.57 23.59
CA GLY A 85 -0.31 -5.13 23.73
C GLY A 85 0.71 -4.59 22.72
N GLY A 86 1.78 -5.34 22.44
CA GLY A 86 2.79 -4.99 21.44
C GLY A 86 2.23 -4.96 20.02
N LEU A 87 1.43 -5.96 19.63
CA LEU A 87 0.76 -5.98 18.31
C LEU A 87 -0.27 -4.86 18.18
N MET A 88 -1.02 -4.56 19.24
CA MET A 88 -1.97 -3.45 19.28
C MET A 88 -1.25 -2.10 19.15
N ALA A 89 -0.15 -1.91 19.89
CA ALA A 89 0.68 -0.72 19.81
C ALA A 89 1.30 -0.56 18.42
N TRP A 90 1.79 -1.65 17.83
CA TRP A 90 2.29 -1.65 16.47
C TRP A 90 1.22 -1.19 15.49
N LYS A 91 -0.01 -1.71 15.60
CA LYS A 91 -1.13 -1.28 14.75
C LYS A 91 -1.40 0.22 14.85
N ALA A 92 -1.34 0.77 16.06
CA ALA A 92 -1.45 2.21 16.27
C ALA A 92 -0.30 2.99 15.64
N VAL A 93 0.93 2.44 15.64
CA VAL A 93 2.10 3.03 14.95
C VAL A 93 1.89 3.04 13.43
N GLU A 94 1.38 1.97 12.82
CA GLU A 94 1.12 1.95 11.36
C GLU A 94 0.12 3.04 10.96
N VAL A 95 -0.99 3.12 11.70
CA VAL A 95 -2.05 4.12 11.49
C VAL A 95 -1.52 5.53 11.79
N GLY A 96 -0.72 5.67 12.85
CA GLY A 96 0.01 6.88 13.22
C GLY A 96 0.88 7.42 12.10
N LEU A 97 1.73 6.57 11.57
CA LEU A 97 2.68 6.89 10.51
C LEU A 97 1.96 7.32 9.24
N ALA A 98 0.94 6.57 8.80
CA ALA A 98 0.12 6.94 7.65
C ALA A 98 -0.60 8.30 7.85
N TRP A 99 -1.04 8.59 9.07
CA TRP A 99 -1.65 9.87 9.39
C TRP A 99 -0.66 11.03 9.27
N ILE A 100 0.49 10.92 9.94
CA ILE A 100 1.56 11.94 9.97
C ILE A 100 2.08 12.21 8.55
N LEU A 101 2.24 11.17 7.72
CA LEU A 101 2.79 11.28 6.37
C LEU A 101 1.84 11.83 5.32
N GLY A 102 0.60 12.17 5.67
CA GLY A 102 -0.29 12.80 4.69
C GLY A 102 -1.15 11.84 3.87
N PHE A 103 -1.08 10.53 4.09
CA PHE A 103 -1.72 9.55 3.20
C PHE A 103 -3.25 9.63 3.21
N ASP A 104 -3.85 9.63 2.03
CA ASP A 104 -5.29 9.47 1.88
C ASP A 104 -5.72 8.01 1.97
N GLY A 105 -7.04 7.76 1.94
CA GLY A 105 -7.54 6.39 2.02
C GLY A 105 -7.02 5.45 0.93
N ARG A 106 -6.70 5.95 -0.28
CA ARG A 106 -6.18 5.09 -1.36
C ARG A 106 -4.71 4.77 -1.16
N ASP A 107 -3.91 5.76 -0.74
CA ASP A 107 -2.52 5.56 -0.31
C ASP A 107 -2.45 4.59 0.87
N VAL A 108 -3.33 4.73 1.87
CA VAL A 108 -3.40 3.83 3.04
C VAL A 108 -3.80 2.42 2.63
N LEU A 109 -4.75 2.27 1.70
CA LEU A 109 -5.14 0.97 1.18
C LEU A 109 -3.96 0.26 0.51
N SER A 110 -3.31 0.93 -0.45
CA SER A 110 -2.16 0.35 -1.17
C SER A 110 -0.98 0.07 -0.24
N PHE A 111 -0.72 0.96 0.71
CA PHE A 111 0.35 0.79 1.71
C PHE A 111 0.06 -0.36 2.67
N THR A 112 -1.14 -0.44 3.24
CA THR A 112 -1.54 -1.54 4.14
C THR A 112 -1.56 -2.87 3.38
N PHE A 113 -2.02 -2.86 2.12
CA PHE A 113 -1.98 -4.02 1.25
C PHE A 113 -0.55 -4.54 1.13
N LEU A 114 0.37 -3.71 0.62
CA LEU A 114 1.74 -4.16 0.41
C LEU A 114 2.42 -4.58 1.71
N THR A 115 2.26 -3.84 2.80
CA THR A 115 2.96 -4.11 4.07
C THR A 115 2.53 -5.42 4.74
N HIS A 116 1.26 -5.82 4.63
CA HIS A 116 0.77 -7.07 5.21
C HIS A 116 0.86 -8.27 4.26
N LEU A 117 1.08 -8.05 2.96
CA LEU A 117 1.13 -9.09 1.95
C LEU A 117 2.19 -10.19 2.23
N PRO A 118 3.41 -9.88 2.70
CA PRO A 118 4.40 -10.91 3.06
C PRO A 118 3.89 -11.89 4.11
N THR A 119 3.22 -11.39 5.16
CA THR A 119 2.71 -12.21 6.26
C THR A 119 1.62 -13.16 5.74
N TYR A 120 0.63 -12.63 5.01
CA TYR A 120 -0.47 -13.43 4.48
C TYR A 120 -0.04 -14.38 3.34
N SER A 121 0.97 -13.98 2.55
CA SER A 121 1.61 -14.86 1.57
C SER A 121 2.25 -16.07 2.27
N LEU A 122 3.00 -15.85 3.35
CA LEU A 122 3.65 -16.92 4.09
C LEU A 122 2.63 -17.89 4.71
N LEU A 123 1.59 -17.34 5.33
CA LEU A 123 0.46 -18.09 5.90
C LEU A 123 -0.27 -18.94 4.84
N SER A 124 -0.51 -18.38 3.66
CA SER A 124 -1.20 -19.09 2.58
C SER A 124 -0.33 -20.13 1.87
N THR A 125 0.96 -19.88 1.73
CA THR A 125 1.87 -20.70 0.91
C THR A 125 2.52 -21.82 1.70
N PHE A 126 2.90 -21.59 2.96
CA PHE A 126 3.66 -22.56 3.76
C PHE A 126 2.85 -23.20 4.88
N TYR A 127 1.85 -22.49 5.43
CA TYR A 127 1.03 -22.99 6.54
C TYR A 127 -0.29 -23.62 6.09
N GLY A 128 -0.55 -23.67 4.76
CA GLY A 128 -1.71 -24.38 4.20
C GLY A 128 -3.08 -23.86 4.68
N LEU A 129 -3.14 -22.64 5.21
CA LEU A 129 -4.39 -22.06 5.70
C LEU A 129 -5.39 -21.89 4.57
N ARG A 130 -6.68 -22.13 4.85
CA ARG A 130 -7.72 -21.99 3.81
C ARG A 130 -7.67 -20.59 3.23
N PRO A 131 -7.67 -20.43 1.89
CA PRO A 131 -7.64 -19.12 1.24
C PRO A 131 -8.77 -18.20 1.72
N THR A 132 -9.94 -18.75 2.07
CA THR A 132 -11.07 -18.00 2.60
C THR A 132 -10.74 -17.32 3.94
N THR A 133 -10.07 -18.04 4.83
CA THR A 133 -9.70 -17.58 6.17
C THR A 133 -8.64 -16.48 6.08
N THR A 134 -7.61 -16.72 5.28
CA THR A 134 -6.51 -15.77 5.02
C THR A 134 -7.03 -14.51 4.34
N LEU A 135 -7.84 -14.66 3.28
CA LEU A 135 -8.38 -13.54 2.51
C LEU A 135 -9.37 -12.69 3.35
N THR A 136 -10.20 -13.33 4.17
CA THR A 136 -11.13 -12.61 5.05
C THR A 136 -10.36 -11.82 6.10
N SER A 137 -9.39 -12.44 6.79
CA SER A 137 -8.56 -11.76 7.79
C SER A 137 -7.77 -10.59 7.18
N TYR A 138 -7.27 -10.78 5.97
CA TYR A 138 -6.57 -9.73 5.23
C TYR A 138 -7.52 -8.59 4.84
N PHE A 139 -8.70 -8.91 4.30
CA PHE A 139 -9.73 -7.92 3.97
C PHE A 139 -10.17 -7.12 5.19
N ILE A 140 -10.37 -7.77 6.34
CA ILE A 140 -10.70 -7.09 7.61
C ILE A 140 -9.61 -6.09 7.98
N THR A 141 -8.34 -6.49 7.86
CA THR A 141 -7.20 -5.61 8.15
C THR A 141 -7.17 -4.40 7.22
N LEU A 142 -7.41 -4.59 5.93
CA LEU A 142 -7.46 -3.51 4.95
C LEU A 142 -8.64 -2.57 5.17
N ALA A 143 -9.82 -3.12 5.39
CA ALA A 143 -11.04 -2.34 5.61
C ALA A 143 -10.95 -1.55 6.92
N SER A 144 -10.48 -2.18 7.99
CA SER A 144 -10.35 -1.55 9.30
C SER A 144 -9.33 -0.42 9.32
N THR A 145 -8.22 -0.51 8.57
CA THR A 145 -7.28 0.62 8.44
C THR A 145 -7.78 1.69 7.47
N THR A 146 -8.39 1.31 6.36
CA THR A 146 -8.69 2.24 5.26
C THR A 146 -9.96 3.05 5.50
N ILE A 147 -11.03 2.42 6.00
CA ILE A 147 -12.35 3.06 6.16
C ILE A 147 -12.27 4.33 7.03
N PRO A 148 -11.56 4.32 8.18
CA PRO A 148 -11.36 5.54 8.99
C PRO A 148 -10.75 6.70 8.20
N PHE A 149 -9.75 6.43 7.35
CA PHE A 149 -9.09 7.49 6.56
C PHE A 149 -9.99 8.01 5.45
N VAL A 150 -10.78 7.15 4.81
CA VAL A 150 -11.75 7.58 3.79
C VAL A 150 -12.83 8.48 4.40
N LEU A 151 -13.23 8.22 5.65
CA LEU A 151 -14.26 9.00 6.35
C LEU A 151 -13.73 10.29 6.97
N LEU A 152 -12.50 10.28 7.51
CA LEU A 152 -11.94 11.36 8.32
C LEU A 152 -10.93 12.24 7.58
N ARG A 153 -10.46 11.81 6.41
CA ARG A 153 -9.45 12.53 5.62
C ARG A 153 -9.94 12.81 4.21
N ASN A 154 -9.63 14.00 3.72
CA ASN A 154 -9.86 14.35 2.33
C ASN A 154 -8.89 13.61 1.41
N PRO A 155 -9.31 13.22 0.19
CA PRO A 155 -8.41 12.62 -0.79
C PRO A 155 -7.30 13.59 -1.17
N THR A 156 -6.09 13.06 -1.41
CA THR A 156 -4.99 13.87 -1.94
C THR A 156 -5.36 14.40 -3.33
N PRO A 157 -4.73 15.50 -3.79
CA PRO A 157 -4.98 16.01 -5.13
C PRO A 157 -4.85 14.93 -6.21
N VAL A 158 -3.84 14.03 -6.11
CA VAL A 158 -3.56 12.90 -7.02
C VAL A 158 -4.79 12.01 -7.24
N HIS A 159 -5.53 11.74 -6.18
CA HIS A 159 -6.72 10.88 -6.22
C HIS A 159 -8.04 11.66 -6.30
N SER A 160 -7.98 13.00 -6.31
CA SER A 160 -9.15 13.84 -6.41
C SER A 160 -9.53 14.08 -7.87
N HIS A 161 -10.78 13.74 -8.21
CA HIS A 161 -11.29 13.91 -9.57
C HIS A 161 -11.47 15.38 -9.98
N THR A 162 -11.56 16.29 -9.02
CA THR A 162 -11.92 17.71 -9.23
C THR A 162 -10.71 18.62 -9.38
N THR A 163 -9.53 18.18 -8.99
CA THR A 163 -8.30 18.98 -9.08
C THR A 163 -7.61 18.74 -10.43
N ALA A 164 -7.23 19.82 -11.10
CA ALA A 164 -6.37 19.74 -12.27
C ALA A 164 -4.96 19.35 -11.80
N ILE A 165 -4.49 18.20 -12.27
CA ILE A 165 -3.18 17.66 -11.92
C ILE A 165 -2.36 17.60 -13.21
N PRO A 166 -1.09 17.97 -13.15
CA PRO A 166 -0.14 17.70 -14.22
C PRO A 166 -0.11 16.20 -14.57
N ASN A 167 0.14 15.88 -15.83
CA ASN A 167 0.33 14.51 -16.32
C ASN A 167 -0.84 13.55 -16.03
N ARG A 168 -2.05 14.09 -15.79
CA ARG A 168 -3.27 13.29 -15.59
C ARG A 168 -3.60 12.39 -16.79
N SER A 169 -3.23 12.82 -18.00
CA SER A 169 -3.34 12.00 -19.21
C SER A 169 -2.49 10.73 -19.12
N ILE A 170 -1.25 10.81 -18.62
CA ILE A 170 -0.33 9.68 -18.45
C ILE A 170 -0.80 8.76 -17.31
N LEU A 171 -1.29 9.35 -16.22
CA LEU A 171 -1.81 8.61 -15.06
C LEU A 171 -3.09 7.82 -15.38
N GLN A 172 -3.96 8.38 -16.23
CA GLN A 172 -5.22 7.76 -16.65
C GLN A 172 -5.07 6.92 -17.93
N ASP A 173 -3.90 6.91 -18.54
CA ASP A 173 -3.65 6.13 -19.73
C ASP A 173 -3.68 4.63 -19.39
N ARG A 174 -4.53 3.89 -20.11
CA ARG A 174 -4.75 2.45 -19.89
C ARG A 174 -3.47 1.65 -20.17
N PRO A 175 -2.79 1.79 -21.32
CA PRO A 175 -1.53 1.10 -21.56
C PRO A 175 -0.47 1.41 -20.50
N THR A 176 -0.24 2.67 -20.14
CA THR A 176 0.74 3.02 -19.09
C THR A 176 0.40 2.34 -17.77
N THR A 177 -0.88 2.31 -17.40
CA THR A 177 -1.35 1.59 -16.21
C THR A 177 -1.08 0.10 -16.29
N ILE A 178 -1.35 -0.54 -17.43
CA ILE A 178 -1.11 -1.96 -17.66
C ILE A 178 0.38 -2.28 -17.59
N TYR A 179 1.23 -1.56 -18.32
CA TYR A 179 2.67 -1.82 -18.38
C TYR A 179 3.36 -1.61 -17.03
N THR A 180 3.05 -0.52 -16.33
CA THR A 180 3.63 -0.25 -15.00
C THR A 180 3.21 -1.27 -13.95
N THR A 181 1.95 -1.72 -14.01
CA THR A 181 1.42 -2.78 -13.14
C THR A 181 2.07 -4.13 -13.42
N ILE A 182 2.14 -4.53 -14.69
CA ILE A 182 2.76 -5.79 -15.12
C ILE A 182 4.24 -5.79 -14.77
N GLY A 183 4.93 -4.67 -14.99
CA GLY A 183 6.33 -4.49 -14.62
C GLY A 183 6.57 -4.66 -13.13
N ALA A 184 5.79 -3.97 -12.28
CA ALA A 184 5.87 -4.11 -10.83
C ALA A 184 5.55 -5.56 -10.39
N THR A 185 4.51 -6.16 -10.94
CA THR A 185 4.14 -7.56 -10.65
C THR A 185 5.28 -8.50 -11.01
N ALA A 186 5.85 -8.35 -12.21
CA ALA A 186 6.97 -9.15 -12.67
C ALA A 186 8.19 -9.05 -11.74
N ILE A 187 8.49 -7.85 -11.22
CA ILE A 187 9.59 -7.66 -10.25
C ILE A 187 9.31 -8.45 -8.97
N PHE A 188 8.12 -8.34 -8.39
CA PHE A 188 7.76 -9.11 -7.19
C PHE A 188 7.82 -10.63 -7.47
N THR A 189 7.26 -11.08 -8.58
CA THR A 189 7.27 -12.50 -8.98
C THR A 189 8.69 -13.03 -9.19
N VAL A 190 9.52 -12.32 -9.96
CA VAL A 190 10.89 -12.74 -10.26
C VAL A 190 11.74 -12.72 -8.99
N THR A 191 11.58 -11.71 -8.13
CA THR A 191 12.32 -11.64 -6.85
C THR A 191 11.97 -12.82 -5.94
N LEU A 192 10.68 -13.15 -5.81
CA LEU A 192 10.26 -14.33 -5.04
C LEU A 192 10.73 -15.64 -5.68
N TYR A 193 10.59 -15.78 -6.99
CA TYR A 193 11.03 -16.97 -7.72
C TYR A 193 12.54 -17.19 -7.57
N LEU A 194 13.35 -16.15 -7.76
CA LEU A 194 14.79 -16.20 -7.54
C LEU A 194 15.11 -16.53 -6.08
N SER A 195 14.34 -16.01 -5.14
CA SER A 195 14.53 -16.33 -3.73
C SER A 195 14.24 -17.80 -3.43
N TYR A 196 13.20 -18.39 -4.02
CA TYR A 196 12.90 -19.82 -3.90
C TYR A 196 13.92 -20.70 -4.63
N ALA A 197 14.40 -20.27 -5.80
CA ALA A 197 15.41 -21.00 -6.58
C ALA A 197 16.81 -20.94 -5.94
N THR A 198 17.11 -19.86 -5.23
CA THR A 198 18.37 -19.72 -4.50
C THR A 198 18.29 -20.53 -3.20
N THR A 199 19.26 -21.41 -2.94
CA THR A 199 19.27 -22.28 -1.74
C THR A 199 19.23 -21.52 -0.41
N TRP A 200 19.55 -20.23 -0.41
CA TRP A 200 19.57 -19.37 0.77
C TRP A 200 18.20 -19.26 1.47
N LEU A 201 17.13 -18.88 0.76
CA LEU A 201 15.82 -18.69 1.41
C LEU A 201 15.20 -20.01 1.87
N PRO A 202 15.18 -21.11 1.07
CA PRO A 202 14.70 -22.41 1.53
C PRO A 202 15.46 -22.92 2.75
N THR A 203 16.79 -22.74 2.79
CA THR A 203 17.58 -23.09 3.97
C THR A 203 17.11 -22.29 5.18
N LYS A 204 16.97 -20.96 5.05
CA LYS A 204 16.48 -20.11 6.14
C LYS A 204 15.06 -20.43 6.58
N LEU A 205 14.17 -20.80 5.66
CA LEU A 205 12.81 -21.25 5.99
C LEU A 205 12.86 -22.54 6.80
N VAL A 206 13.58 -23.56 6.34
CA VAL A 206 13.65 -24.86 7.03
C VAL A 206 14.38 -24.77 8.39
N THR A 207 15.41 -23.93 8.51
CA THR A 207 16.19 -23.85 9.75
C THR A 207 15.53 -22.99 10.83
N HIS A 208 14.77 -21.96 10.45
CA HIS A 208 14.25 -20.97 11.40
C HIS A 208 12.73 -20.99 11.57
N PHE A 209 12.00 -21.74 10.73
CA PHE A 209 10.57 -21.99 10.91
C PHE A 209 10.40 -23.44 11.34
N GLN A 210 10.11 -23.67 12.62
CA GLN A 210 9.89 -25.02 13.11
C GLN A 210 8.52 -25.52 12.65
N ASP A 211 8.45 -26.80 12.25
CA ASP A 211 7.23 -27.49 11.83
C ASP A 211 6.49 -26.84 10.65
N LEU A 212 7.24 -26.40 9.62
CA LEU A 212 6.65 -25.85 8.40
C LEU A 212 5.80 -26.94 7.69
N PRO A 213 4.46 -26.78 7.57
CA PRO A 213 3.59 -27.85 7.07
C PRO A 213 3.80 -28.22 5.60
N ASP A 214 4.12 -27.22 4.76
CA ASP A 214 4.25 -27.41 3.31
C ASP A 214 5.46 -26.64 2.76
N ILE A 215 6.24 -27.31 1.90
CA ILE A 215 7.39 -26.74 1.16
C ILE A 215 7.26 -26.96 -0.36
N THR A 216 6.10 -27.42 -0.82
CA THR A 216 5.86 -27.72 -2.25
C THR A 216 6.04 -26.49 -3.12
N ALA A 217 5.66 -25.30 -2.64
CA ALA A 217 5.82 -24.05 -3.38
C ALA A 217 7.27 -23.72 -3.75
N VAL A 218 8.23 -24.10 -2.91
CA VAL A 218 9.67 -23.92 -3.18
C VAL A 218 10.16 -24.92 -4.24
N HIS A 219 9.54 -26.10 -4.31
CA HIS A 219 9.91 -27.18 -5.23
C HIS A 219 9.07 -27.22 -6.51
N ALA A 220 8.10 -26.31 -6.67
CA ALA A 220 7.23 -26.24 -7.84
C ALA A 220 7.98 -25.92 -9.15
N GLY A 221 9.24 -25.45 -9.05
CA GLY A 221 10.07 -25.13 -10.20
C GLY A 221 9.44 -24.04 -11.10
N PRO A 222 9.74 -24.04 -12.41
CA PRO A 222 9.18 -23.07 -13.35
C PRO A 222 7.64 -23.10 -13.46
N ALA A 223 7.00 -24.21 -13.10
CA ALA A 223 5.55 -24.37 -13.18
C ALA A 223 4.79 -23.51 -12.16
N GLY A 224 5.44 -23.12 -11.05
CA GLY A 224 4.85 -22.23 -10.06
C GLY A 224 4.80 -20.76 -10.49
N LEU A 225 5.59 -20.35 -11.48
CA LEU A 225 5.77 -18.94 -11.86
C LEU A 225 4.45 -18.28 -12.31
N PRO A 226 3.61 -18.86 -13.20
CA PRO A 226 2.35 -18.25 -13.60
C PRO A 226 1.39 -18.03 -12.42
N VAL A 227 1.36 -18.96 -11.46
CA VAL A 227 0.50 -18.86 -10.28
C VAL A 227 0.98 -17.73 -9.37
N VAL A 228 2.28 -17.63 -9.11
CA VAL A 228 2.87 -16.53 -8.32
C VAL A 228 2.67 -15.18 -9.03
N PHE A 229 2.76 -15.14 -10.36
CA PHE A 229 2.48 -13.92 -11.12
C PHE A 229 1.04 -13.45 -10.97
N LEU A 230 0.07 -14.34 -11.18
CA LEU A 230 -1.35 -14.01 -11.10
C LEU A 230 -1.78 -13.58 -9.69
N THR A 231 -1.23 -14.22 -8.65
CA THR A 231 -1.52 -13.87 -7.25
C THR A 231 -0.95 -12.52 -6.84
N LEU A 232 0.14 -12.07 -7.47
CA LEU A 232 0.80 -10.79 -7.19
C LEU A 232 0.32 -9.63 -8.07
N LEU A 233 -0.60 -9.86 -9.02
CA LEU A 233 -1.19 -8.79 -9.83
C LEU A 233 -1.79 -7.65 -8.98
N PRO A 234 -2.56 -7.93 -7.90
CA PRO A 234 -3.05 -6.87 -7.02
C PRO A 234 -1.92 -6.12 -6.31
N ALA A 235 -0.79 -6.79 -6.03
CA ALA A 235 0.40 -6.15 -5.44
C ALA A 235 1.08 -5.20 -6.42
N GLY A 236 1.20 -5.59 -7.69
CA GLY A 236 1.70 -4.69 -8.73
C GLY A 236 0.82 -3.45 -8.91
N LEU A 237 -0.51 -3.61 -8.85
CA LEU A 237 -1.45 -2.49 -8.90
C LEU A 237 -1.28 -1.55 -7.70
N ALA A 238 -1.17 -2.11 -6.49
CA ALA A 238 -0.97 -1.33 -5.27
C ALA A 238 0.38 -0.60 -5.29
N ALA A 239 1.45 -1.25 -5.76
CA ALA A 239 2.79 -0.65 -5.85
C ALA A 239 2.82 0.49 -6.87
N ARG A 240 2.15 0.34 -8.01
CA ARG A 240 1.98 1.40 -9.00
C ARG A 240 1.23 2.59 -8.41
N ASP A 241 0.07 2.35 -7.79
CA ASP A 241 -0.74 3.44 -7.23
C ASP A 241 0.00 4.14 -6.09
N PHE A 242 0.76 3.42 -5.26
CA PHE A 242 1.48 4.02 -4.14
C PHE A 242 2.76 4.76 -4.55
N LEU A 243 3.57 4.17 -5.44
CA LEU A 243 4.88 4.71 -5.82
C LEU A 243 4.80 5.59 -7.07
N PHE A 244 4.31 5.06 -8.18
CA PHE A 244 4.33 5.74 -9.48
C PHE A 244 3.27 6.85 -9.58
N ALA A 245 2.05 6.61 -9.08
CA ALA A 245 1.00 7.63 -9.22
C ALA A 245 1.28 8.88 -8.37
N SER A 246 1.93 8.69 -7.22
CA SER A 246 2.26 9.76 -6.29
C SER A 246 3.47 10.59 -6.71
N SER A 247 4.51 9.97 -7.26
CA SER A 247 5.70 10.65 -7.81
C SER A 247 5.34 11.47 -9.06
N THR A 248 4.62 10.87 -10.00
CA THR A 248 4.17 11.55 -11.23
C THR A 248 3.15 12.65 -10.94
N GLY A 249 2.31 12.51 -9.90
CA GLY A 249 1.45 13.57 -9.42
C GLY A 249 2.20 14.78 -8.82
N ALA A 250 3.41 14.57 -8.28
CA ALA A 250 4.26 15.63 -7.72
C ALA A 250 5.07 16.43 -8.76
N SER A 251 4.85 16.13 -10.05
CA SER A 251 5.61 16.54 -11.23
C SER A 251 5.77 18.03 -11.52
N SER A 252 4.76 18.86 -11.32
CA SER A 252 4.78 20.22 -11.92
C SER A 252 5.39 21.33 -11.08
N SER A 253 5.95 21.06 -9.90
CA SER A 253 6.69 22.13 -9.21
C SER A 253 8.02 22.47 -9.90
N SER A 254 8.34 21.82 -11.02
CA SER A 254 9.53 22.07 -11.84
C SER A 254 9.54 23.45 -12.54
N LYS A 255 8.50 24.29 -12.43
CA LYS A 255 8.58 25.69 -12.87
C LYS A 255 9.18 26.65 -11.84
N ASP A 256 9.49 26.20 -10.62
CA ASP A 256 10.09 27.04 -9.57
C ASP A 256 11.62 26.93 -9.45
N THR A 257 12.32 26.23 -10.34
CA THR A 257 13.80 26.19 -10.36
C THR A 257 14.43 27.48 -10.92
N LYS A 258 13.85 28.65 -10.57
CA LYS A 258 14.40 29.99 -10.81
C LYS A 258 14.30 30.91 -9.58
N LYS A 259 14.28 30.35 -8.37
CA LYS A 259 14.58 31.03 -7.09
C LYS A 259 15.30 29.99 -6.22
N GLU A 260 16.50 30.14 -5.68
CA GLU A 260 17.33 31.28 -5.32
C GLU A 260 18.78 30.76 -5.37
N LYS A 261 19.65 31.36 -6.17
CA LYS A 261 21.10 31.23 -6.02
C LYS A 261 21.56 32.34 -5.08
N THR A 262 21.33 32.18 -3.79
CA THR A 262 21.97 33.01 -2.77
C THR A 262 22.77 32.08 -1.86
N SER A 263 24.09 32.16 -2.01
CA SER A 263 25.05 31.57 -1.10
C SER A 263 25.01 32.36 0.20
N THR A 264 24.26 31.88 1.19
CA THR A 264 24.36 32.41 2.55
C THR A 264 25.60 31.79 3.19
N GLU A 265 26.70 32.56 3.26
CA GLU A 265 27.89 32.19 4.02
C GLU A 265 27.50 32.01 5.50
N GLY A 266 27.69 30.78 6.02
CA GLY A 266 27.36 30.41 7.40
C GLY A 266 26.43 29.21 7.57
N GLU A 267 26.00 28.54 6.49
CA GLU A 267 25.14 27.36 6.58
C GLU A 267 25.87 26.11 7.13
N TYR A 268 25.21 25.40 8.04
CA TYR A 268 25.66 24.10 8.58
C TYR A 268 25.99 23.11 7.45
N LEU A 269 27.06 22.32 7.62
CA LEU A 269 27.47 21.29 6.66
C LEU A 269 26.34 20.33 6.26
N ALA A 270 25.41 20.05 7.20
CA ALA A 270 24.21 19.25 6.94
C ALA A 270 23.29 19.91 5.89
N CYS A 271 23.11 21.24 5.93
CA CYS A 271 22.34 21.99 4.93
C CYS A 271 23.04 21.99 3.58
N THR A 272 24.36 22.11 3.55
CA THR A 272 25.13 22.07 2.30
C THR A 272 25.10 20.69 1.64
N VAL A 273 25.26 19.62 2.42
CA VAL A 273 25.16 18.24 1.93
C VAL A 273 23.72 17.95 1.50
N TYR A 274 22.71 18.31 2.31
CA TYR A 274 21.31 18.15 1.94
C TYR A 274 20.97 18.89 0.65
N ARG A 275 21.42 20.13 0.47
CA ARG A 275 21.19 20.88 -0.77
C ARG A 275 21.89 20.24 -1.97
N LYS A 276 23.11 19.73 -1.79
CA LYS A 276 23.91 19.12 -2.86
C LYS A 276 23.44 17.71 -3.25
N THR A 277 22.86 16.95 -2.32
CA THR A 277 22.38 15.59 -2.58
C THR A 277 20.86 15.55 -2.75
N TRP A 278 20.10 15.88 -1.70
CA TRP A 278 18.64 15.79 -1.70
C TRP A 278 17.99 16.94 -2.45
N GLY A 279 18.39 18.19 -2.18
CA GLY A 279 17.83 19.40 -2.78
C GLY A 279 18.10 19.55 -4.28
N ALA A 280 19.09 18.84 -4.82
CA ALA A 280 19.38 18.77 -6.25
C ALA A 280 18.46 17.82 -7.03
N LEU A 281 17.76 16.90 -6.34
CA LEU A 281 16.81 15.96 -6.95
C LEU A 281 15.49 16.67 -7.27
N THR A 282 14.87 16.29 -8.39
CA THR A 282 13.53 16.73 -8.77
C THR A 282 12.51 16.33 -7.68
N LYS A 283 11.48 17.15 -7.45
CA LYS A 283 10.42 16.87 -6.47
C LYS A 283 9.75 15.50 -6.69
N LYS A 284 9.59 15.07 -7.94
CA LYS A 284 9.12 13.71 -8.30
C LYS A 284 10.01 12.63 -7.71
N THR A 285 11.31 12.72 -7.97
CA THR A 285 12.32 11.76 -7.53
C THR A 285 12.46 11.74 -6.02
N GLN A 286 12.37 12.90 -5.35
CA GLN A 286 12.34 12.97 -3.87
C GLN A 286 11.12 12.22 -3.31
N VAL A 287 9.93 12.43 -3.87
CA VAL A 287 8.70 11.73 -3.46
C VAL A 287 8.84 10.23 -3.71
N LEU A 288 9.32 9.82 -4.88
CA LEU A 288 9.53 8.42 -5.21
C LEU A 288 10.50 7.74 -4.24
N ILE A 289 11.70 8.30 -4.04
CA ILE A 289 12.70 7.74 -3.11
C ILE A 289 12.14 7.66 -1.70
N SER A 290 11.47 8.72 -1.22
CA SER A 290 10.89 8.75 0.14
C SER A 290 9.81 7.68 0.33
N ARG A 291 8.91 7.50 -0.64
CA ARG A 291 7.84 6.50 -0.57
C ARG A 291 8.37 5.10 -0.77
N THR A 292 9.36 4.90 -1.62
CA THR A 292 10.04 3.60 -1.79
C THR A 292 10.78 3.20 -0.51
N ALA A 293 11.56 4.11 0.09
CA ALA A 293 12.27 3.84 1.33
C ALA A 293 11.31 3.53 2.49
N LEU A 294 10.23 4.32 2.60
CA LEU A 294 9.17 4.07 3.58
C LEU A 294 8.51 2.71 3.36
N LEU A 295 8.12 2.40 2.13
CA LEU A 295 7.46 1.14 1.79
C LEU A 295 8.37 -0.06 2.09
N ALA A 296 9.63 -0.01 1.63
CA ALA A 296 10.59 -1.08 1.83
C ALA A 296 10.92 -1.28 3.32
N GLY A 297 11.09 -0.19 4.08
CA GLY A 297 11.31 -0.23 5.52
C GLY A 297 10.10 -0.78 6.28
N MET A 298 8.89 -0.29 5.96
CA MET A 298 7.67 -0.76 6.61
C MET A 298 7.37 -2.21 6.25
N LEU A 299 7.55 -2.63 5.00
CA LEU A 299 7.47 -4.03 4.58
C LEU A 299 8.35 -4.92 5.45
N PHE A 300 9.63 -4.54 5.62
CA PHE A 300 10.57 -5.30 6.41
C PHE A 300 10.16 -5.38 7.88
N VAL A 301 10.00 -4.22 8.54
CA VAL A 301 9.70 -4.16 9.98
C VAL A 301 8.36 -4.80 10.30
N ASN A 302 7.34 -4.54 9.48
CA ASN A 302 6.03 -5.14 9.66
C ASN A 302 6.06 -6.66 9.51
N THR A 303 6.79 -7.17 8.51
CA THR A 303 6.96 -8.62 8.33
C THR A 303 7.67 -9.24 9.54
N VAL A 304 8.73 -8.61 10.04
CA VAL A 304 9.46 -9.11 11.22
C VAL A 304 8.55 -9.14 12.45
N ILE A 305 7.86 -8.03 12.74
CA ILE A 305 6.99 -7.92 13.93
C ILE A 305 5.80 -8.87 13.83
N GLN A 306 5.15 -8.96 12.68
CA GLN A 306 4.00 -9.85 12.52
C GLN A 306 4.42 -11.31 12.48
N VAL A 307 5.44 -11.70 11.72
CA VAL A 307 5.83 -13.11 11.62
C VAL A 307 6.39 -13.60 12.96
N ALA A 308 7.32 -12.86 13.58
CA ALA A 308 7.88 -13.26 14.87
C ALA A 308 6.87 -13.13 16.03
N GLY A 309 5.92 -12.19 15.95
CA GLY A 309 4.93 -11.94 16.99
C GLY A 309 3.67 -12.81 16.91
N THR A 310 3.31 -13.28 15.71
CA THR A 310 2.05 -14.01 15.48
C THR A 310 2.24 -15.48 15.14
N VAL A 311 3.32 -15.87 14.45
CA VAL A 311 3.49 -17.26 14.01
C VAL A 311 4.22 -18.05 15.09
N ASN A 312 3.67 -19.20 15.48
CA ASN A 312 4.28 -20.04 16.51
C ASN A 312 5.60 -20.64 16.00
N ARG A 313 6.62 -20.66 16.87
CA ARG A 313 7.94 -21.30 16.63
C ARG A 313 8.72 -20.79 15.40
N VAL A 314 8.59 -19.50 15.09
CA VAL A 314 9.43 -18.83 14.09
C VAL A 314 10.50 -17.99 14.76
N ASP A 315 11.77 -18.19 14.39
CA ASP A 315 12.86 -17.33 14.84
C ASP A 315 12.82 -15.97 14.15
N VAL A 316 13.29 -14.94 14.86
CA VAL A 316 13.44 -13.58 14.33
C VAL A 316 14.32 -13.58 13.06
N GLU A 317 15.33 -14.44 13.00
CA GLU A 317 16.20 -14.56 11.82
C GLU A 317 15.46 -15.06 10.57
N GLY A 318 14.54 -16.02 10.73
CA GLY A 318 13.67 -16.47 9.64
C GLY A 318 12.71 -15.37 9.18
N ALA A 319 12.11 -14.66 10.13
CA ALA A 319 11.23 -13.53 9.84
C ALA A 319 11.96 -12.38 9.11
N MET A 320 13.20 -12.10 9.51
CA MET A 320 14.07 -11.14 8.81
C MET A 320 14.38 -11.61 7.39
N ALA A 321 14.81 -12.85 7.21
CA ALA A 321 15.10 -13.39 5.88
C ALA A 321 13.89 -13.27 4.95
N TRP A 322 12.69 -13.63 5.42
CA TRP A 322 11.46 -13.46 4.66
C TRP A 322 11.17 -11.99 4.34
N GLY A 323 11.24 -11.10 5.33
CA GLY A 323 11.01 -9.66 5.14
C GLY A 323 11.99 -9.01 4.15
N THR A 324 13.25 -9.45 4.10
CA THR A 324 14.24 -8.88 3.18
C THR A 324 13.88 -9.08 1.72
N VAL A 325 13.33 -10.25 1.36
CA VAL A 325 12.95 -10.59 -0.02
C VAL A 325 11.94 -9.57 -0.56
N TRP A 326 10.92 -9.27 0.23
CA TRP A 326 9.87 -8.32 -0.13
C TRP A 326 10.36 -6.87 -0.13
N SER A 327 11.25 -6.52 0.81
CA SER A 327 11.86 -5.20 0.87
C SER A 327 12.73 -4.93 -0.36
N ILE A 328 13.54 -5.90 -0.79
CA ILE A 328 14.34 -5.83 -2.02
C ILE A 328 13.42 -5.68 -3.24
N ALA A 329 12.34 -6.46 -3.33
CA ALA A 329 11.38 -6.33 -4.44
C ALA A 329 10.77 -4.93 -4.52
N ALA A 330 10.43 -4.31 -3.37
CA ALA A 330 9.93 -2.94 -3.32
C ALA A 330 10.98 -1.90 -3.75
N LEU A 331 12.25 -2.07 -3.35
CA LEU A 331 13.35 -1.20 -3.76
C LEU A 331 13.60 -1.28 -5.27
N VAL A 332 13.64 -2.49 -5.83
CA VAL A 332 13.81 -2.70 -7.28
C VAL A 332 12.63 -2.13 -8.05
N THR A 333 11.40 -2.27 -7.54
CA THR A 333 10.21 -1.65 -8.14
C THR A 333 10.31 -0.12 -8.13
N GLY A 334 10.76 0.48 -7.03
CA GLY A 334 11.00 1.92 -6.96
C GLY A 334 12.09 2.38 -7.94
N ALA A 335 13.18 1.61 -8.08
CA ALA A 335 14.24 1.89 -9.05
C ALA A 335 13.73 1.81 -10.51
N MET A 336 12.88 0.81 -10.83
CA MET A 336 12.24 0.69 -12.14
C MET A 336 11.38 1.91 -12.46
N PHE A 337 10.55 2.37 -11.52
CA PHE A 337 9.75 3.59 -11.72
C PHE A 337 10.63 4.84 -11.84
N GLY A 338 11.72 4.92 -11.08
CA GLY A 338 12.68 6.02 -11.19
C GLY A 338 13.35 6.06 -12.56
N TRP A 339 13.65 4.90 -13.13
CA TRP A 339 14.17 4.78 -14.50
C TRP A 339 13.13 5.23 -15.54
N ILE A 340 11.87 4.80 -15.40
CA ILE A 340 10.77 5.22 -16.31
C ILE A 340 10.56 6.73 -16.27
N GLU A 341 10.61 7.33 -15.07
CA GLU A 341 10.43 8.77 -14.88
C GLU A 341 11.64 9.62 -15.32
N ALA A 342 12.82 9.02 -15.45
CA ALA A 342 14.03 9.70 -15.89
C ALA A 342 14.07 9.94 -17.41
N VAL A 343 13.22 9.27 -18.18
CA VAL A 343 13.12 9.47 -19.63
C VAL A 343 12.34 10.76 -19.91
N ASP A 344 12.97 11.70 -20.62
CA ASP A 344 12.36 12.98 -20.99
C ASP A 344 11.09 12.74 -21.83
N GLY A 345 9.93 13.14 -21.28
CA GLY A 345 8.61 12.99 -21.91
C GLY A 345 7.49 12.48 -20.99
N VAL A 346 7.78 12.12 -19.73
CA VAL A 346 6.83 11.57 -18.75
C VAL A 346 6.50 12.51 -17.57
#